data_AF-A0A9D5K8E4-F1
#
_entry.id   AF-A0A9D5K8E4-F1
#
_cell.length_a   1.000
_cell.length_b   1.000
_cell.length_c   1.000
_cell.angle_alpha   90.00
_cell.angle_beta   90.00
_cell.angle_gamma   90.00
#
_symmetry.space_group_name_H-M   'P 1'
#
loop_
_entity.id
_entity.type
_entity.pdbx_description
1 polymer ?
#
loop_
_entity_poly.entity_id
_entity_poly.type
_entity_poly.pdbx_seq_one_letter_code
_entity_poly.pdbx_strand_id
1 'polypeptide(L)'
;MNGEEVCMTKKTLIVAMVGLLLVAVPLAAQPDYKMLTVTEEGLYYKNRLDVSDWQPDEDFLYVSPYYIPWQGEDSLDYQNASGELTINGDVVGVDLVEKDVNTLAGKDKIVTVQAAPEDLNNLDKLPSLKAVSLVGIEEEDLKRLEGMDNIKALDLAYTKVTDKGLEYLASMDNLTALNLSYTDITDEGLESLSGLENLRSLDLESTEITDQGLAHISDLKNLRTLNLFRTKTGPGESLALRGKPLKVTDSGLKALSGMTSLKELNLHGSAVTDAGVPTIAGMSHVNRLDLSATSISDASVDDLVKMKNLKKLDIKGTKISGTGINQLKQGLPNCEISY
;
A
#
# COMPACT_ATOMS: atom_id res chain seq x y z
N MET A 1 55.85 -17.65 18.16
CA MET A 1 55.89 -18.63 17.06
C MET A 1 54.45 -19.08 16.87
N ASN A 2 53.70 -18.35 16.04
CA ASN A 2 53.38 -18.66 14.63
C ASN A 2 51.95 -19.24 14.64
N GLY A 3 50.97 -18.60 13.99
CA GLY A 3 50.76 -18.68 12.52
C GLY A 3 50.02 -20.00 12.26
N GLU A 4 48.84 -20.07 11.64
CA GLU A 4 48.46 -19.71 10.26
C GLU A 4 46.93 -19.99 10.16
N GLU A 5 46.12 -19.12 9.56
CA GLU A 5 45.74 -19.08 8.13
C GLU A 5 45.04 -20.36 7.61
N VAL A 6 43.75 -20.36 7.23
CA VAL A 6 43.06 -19.84 6.02
C VAL A 6 42.57 -21.00 5.12
N CYS A 7 41.38 -20.79 4.53
CA CYS A 7 40.93 -21.20 3.18
C CYS A 7 39.93 -22.35 2.98
N MET A 8 38.74 -21.93 2.51
CA MET A 8 37.94 -22.39 1.36
C MET A 8 37.89 -23.88 0.99
N THR A 9 36.67 -24.38 0.73
CA THR A 9 36.35 -24.91 -0.62
C THR A 9 34.85 -25.03 -0.94
N LYS A 10 34.55 -24.55 -2.15
CA LYS A 10 33.35 -24.67 -2.99
C LYS A 10 32.66 -26.04 -2.97
N LYS A 11 31.33 -26.05 -3.11
CA LYS A 11 30.63 -27.03 -3.97
C LYS A 11 29.51 -26.37 -4.79
N THR A 12 29.81 -26.21 -6.07
CA THR A 12 28.89 -26.10 -7.19
C THR A 12 27.94 -27.31 -7.23
N LEU A 13 26.65 -27.10 -7.52
CA LEU A 13 25.81 -28.14 -8.13
C LEU A 13 25.07 -27.56 -9.34
N ILE A 14 25.49 -28.06 -10.51
CA ILE A 14 24.82 -27.96 -11.80
C ILE A 14 23.80 -29.10 -11.87
N VAL A 15 22.56 -28.83 -12.28
CA VAL A 15 21.79 -29.78 -13.10
C VAL A 15 21.04 -28.99 -14.19
N ALA A 16 21.35 -29.32 -15.44
CA ALA A 16 20.65 -28.91 -16.64
C ALA A 16 19.87 -30.11 -17.21
N MET A 17 18.72 -29.87 -17.86
CA MET A 17 18.15 -30.59 -19.03
C MET A 17 16.78 -29.96 -19.36
N VAL A 18 16.63 -29.11 -20.39
CA VAL A 18 16.42 -29.36 -21.84
C VAL A 18 15.10 -30.08 -22.19
N GLY A 19 14.22 -29.39 -22.95
CA GLY A 19 13.41 -30.05 -24.00
C GLY A 19 11.93 -29.64 -24.19
N LEU A 20 11.69 -28.67 -25.08
CA LEU A 20 10.57 -28.51 -26.06
C LEU A 20 9.09 -28.81 -25.67
N LEU A 21 8.21 -27.79 -25.81
CA LEU A 21 7.35 -27.62 -27.01
C LEU A 21 6.76 -26.19 -27.02
N LEU A 22 7.17 -25.37 -27.99
CA LEU A 22 6.54 -24.09 -28.30
C LEU A 22 5.26 -24.34 -29.11
N VAL A 23 4.11 -23.93 -28.57
CA VAL A 23 2.97 -23.52 -29.39
C VAL A 23 2.79 -22.03 -29.14
N ALA A 24 3.21 -21.23 -30.12
CA ALA A 24 3.06 -19.78 -30.08
C ALA A 24 1.57 -19.43 -30.22
N VAL A 25 0.97 -18.93 -29.14
CA VAL A 25 -0.24 -18.11 -29.23
C VAL A 25 0.24 -16.69 -29.56
N PRO A 26 -0.34 -16.01 -30.57
CA PRO A 26 0.03 -14.63 -30.84
C PRO A 26 -0.41 -13.79 -29.65
N LEU A 27 0.56 -13.26 -28.90
CA LEU A 27 0.35 -12.27 -27.87
C LEU A 27 -0.13 -11.00 -28.58
N ALA A 28 -1.45 -10.79 -28.59
CA ALA A 28 -2.00 -9.47 -28.89
C ALA A 28 -1.31 -8.47 -27.97
N ALA A 29 -0.76 -7.40 -28.54
CA ALA A 29 -0.07 -6.34 -27.82
C ALA A 29 -0.92 -5.88 -26.63
N GLN A 30 -0.55 -6.33 -25.43
CA GLN A 30 -1.11 -5.80 -24.21
C GLN A 30 -0.42 -4.46 -23.93
N PRO A 31 -1.15 -3.47 -23.41
CA PRO A 31 -0.54 -2.21 -23.00
C PRO A 31 0.62 -2.49 -22.03
N ASP A 32 1.73 -1.76 -22.18
CA ASP A 32 2.90 -1.87 -21.31
C ASP A 32 2.54 -1.46 -19.87
N TYR A 33 2.06 -2.42 -19.07
CA TYR A 33 1.84 -2.24 -17.65
C TYR A 33 3.14 -2.51 -16.89
N LYS A 34 3.68 -1.47 -16.26
CA LYS A 34 4.72 -1.65 -15.26
C LYS A 34 4.05 -2.24 -14.01
N MET A 35 4.49 -3.41 -13.52
CA MET A 35 4.00 -3.95 -12.24
C MET A 35 5.13 -4.43 -11.33
N LEU A 36 5.10 -4.04 -10.04
CA LEU A 36 6.15 -4.37 -9.05
C LEU A 36 5.70 -5.48 -8.08
N THR A 37 6.63 -6.28 -7.55
CA THR A 37 6.38 -7.37 -6.57
C THR A 37 7.50 -7.39 -5.55
N VAL A 38 7.20 -7.65 -4.28
CA VAL A 38 8.20 -7.94 -3.22
C VAL A 38 8.14 -9.44 -2.88
N THR A 39 9.30 -10.12 -2.87
CA THR A 39 9.46 -11.45 -2.28
C THR A 39 10.35 -11.38 -1.03
N GLU A 40 10.30 -12.43 -0.19
CA GLU A 40 11.07 -12.54 1.05
C GLU A 40 12.60 -12.55 0.86
N GLU A 41 13.09 -12.60 -0.39
CA GLU A 41 14.52 -12.68 -0.75
C GLU A 41 15.10 -11.37 -1.32
N GLY A 42 14.37 -10.25 -1.25
CA GLY A 42 14.88 -8.94 -1.68
C GLY A 42 14.90 -8.71 -3.21
N LEU A 43 14.28 -9.58 -4.00
CA LEU A 43 14.22 -9.46 -5.47
C LEU A 43 12.84 -8.96 -5.94
N TYR A 44 12.82 -7.83 -6.65
CA TYR A 44 11.62 -7.31 -7.32
C TYR A 44 11.40 -7.92 -8.70
N TYR A 45 10.33 -8.69 -8.91
CA TYR A 45 9.86 -9.06 -10.26
C TYR A 45 8.32 -9.25 -10.39
N LYS A 46 7.74 -8.50 -11.34
CA LYS A 46 6.44 -8.58 -12.05
C LYS A 46 5.28 -9.32 -11.36
N ASN A 47 4.28 -8.56 -10.87
CA ASN A 47 2.83 -8.90 -10.76
C ASN A 47 2.05 -8.37 -9.52
N ARG A 48 2.51 -7.45 -8.65
CA ARG A 48 1.72 -7.01 -7.46
C ARG A 48 1.26 -5.55 -7.37
N LEU A 49 1.80 -4.59 -8.09
CA LEU A 49 1.34 -3.18 -8.07
C LEU A 49 1.14 -2.71 -9.51
N ASP A 50 0.06 -2.02 -9.85
CA ASP A 50 -0.04 -1.40 -11.19
C ASP A 50 0.62 -0.02 -11.19
N VAL A 51 1.83 0.08 -11.74
CA VAL A 51 2.64 1.31 -11.77
C VAL A 51 2.66 1.97 -13.15
N SER A 52 1.74 1.59 -14.04
CA SER A 52 1.65 2.11 -15.41
C SER A 52 1.36 3.61 -15.52
N ASP A 53 0.73 4.22 -14.51
CA ASP A 53 0.46 5.66 -14.42
C ASP A 53 1.19 6.34 -13.27
N TRP A 54 2.12 5.63 -12.63
CA TRP A 54 2.93 6.20 -11.58
C TRP A 54 3.81 7.31 -12.14
N GLN A 55 4.05 8.31 -11.31
CA GLN A 55 4.89 9.45 -11.61
C GLN A 55 6.12 9.39 -10.71
N PRO A 56 7.33 9.57 -11.28
CA PRO A 56 8.53 9.66 -10.49
C PRO A 56 8.40 10.71 -9.38
N ASP A 57 8.91 10.39 -8.19
CA ASP A 57 8.88 11.27 -7.01
C ASP A 57 7.48 11.62 -6.45
N GLU A 58 6.40 11.10 -7.02
CA GLU A 58 5.05 11.29 -6.50
C GLU A 58 4.43 9.99 -5.99
N ASP A 59 4.78 8.86 -6.59
CA ASP A 59 4.29 7.54 -6.19
C ASP A 59 5.39 6.76 -5.47
N PHE A 60 5.01 6.06 -4.40
CA PHE A 60 5.96 5.46 -3.47
C PHE A 60 5.76 3.95 -3.35
N LEU A 61 6.88 3.24 -3.18
CA LEU A 61 6.92 1.83 -2.84
C LEU A 61 7.15 1.67 -1.36
N TYR A 62 6.32 0.87 -0.72
CA TYR A 62 6.56 0.48 0.65
C TYR A 62 7.52 -0.72 0.71
N VAL A 63 8.72 -0.49 1.24
CA VAL A 63 9.71 -1.50 1.60
C VAL A 63 9.98 -1.35 3.07
N SER A 64 9.19 -2.06 3.87
CA SER A 64 9.16 -1.95 5.34
C SER A 64 10.57 -1.77 5.94
N PRO A 65 10.79 -0.71 6.75
CA PRO A 65 9.82 0.31 7.17
C PRO A 65 9.71 1.55 6.25
N TYR A 66 10.36 1.56 5.09
CA TYR A 66 10.57 2.75 4.28
C TYR A 66 9.57 2.93 3.14
N TYR A 67 9.29 4.19 2.79
CA TYR A 67 8.67 4.56 1.53
C TYR A 67 9.74 5.04 0.54
N ILE A 68 9.83 4.39 -0.61
CA ILE A 68 10.81 4.71 -1.65
C ILE A 68 10.09 5.45 -2.78
N PRO A 69 10.47 6.69 -3.12
CA PRO A 69 9.91 7.36 -4.28
C PRO A 69 10.30 6.57 -5.53
N TRP A 70 9.31 6.03 -6.24
CA TRP A 70 9.56 5.31 -7.47
C TRP A 70 10.17 6.26 -8.50
N GLN A 71 11.19 5.83 -9.25
CA GLN A 71 11.88 6.65 -10.26
C GLN A 71 11.66 6.15 -11.69
N GLY A 72 10.79 5.16 -11.88
CA GLY A 72 10.55 4.57 -13.20
C GLY A 72 11.11 3.17 -13.37
N GLU A 73 11.72 2.60 -12.33
CA GLU A 73 12.43 1.33 -12.37
C GLU A 73 11.48 0.16 -12.64
N ASP A 74 11.94 -0.78 -13.45
CA ASP A 74 11.23 -2.04 -13.72
C ASP A 74 11.46 -3.08 -12.61
N SER A 75 12.53 -2.90 -11.82
CA SER A 75 12.92 -3.73 -10.68
C SER A 75 13.78 -2.94 -9.71
N LEU A 76 13.68 -3.23 -8.41
CA LEU A 76 14.59 -2.73 -7.38
C LEU A 76 15.34 -3.90 -6.75
N ASP A 77 16.66 -3.76 -6.61
CA ASP A 77 17.45 -4.56 -5.67
C ASP A 77 17.58 -3.75 -4.38
N TYR A 78 17.10 -4.30 -3.27
CA TYR A 78 17.14 -3.59 -1.99
C TYR A 78 17.82 -4.41 -0.91
N GLN A 79 18.56 -3.72 -0.06
CA GLN A 79 19.16 -4.28 1.14
C GLN A 79 18.91 -3.34 2.30
N ASN A 80 18.41 -3.88 3.41
CA ASN A 80 18.31 -3.16 4.67
C ASN A 80 19.29 -3.81 5.66
N ALA A 81 20.37 -3.11 5.98
CA ALA A 81 21.40 -3.61 6.87
C ALA A 81 22.03 -2.48 7.65
N SER A 82 22.23 -2.70 8.95
CA SER A 82 22.92 -1.75 9.83
C SER A 82 22.33 -0.33 9.75
N GLY A 83 21.00 -0.20 9.83
CA GLY A 83 20.29 1.08 9.80
C GLY A 83 20.35 1.84 8.46
N GLU A 84 20.75 1.20 7.36
CA GLU A 84 20.77 1.80 6.03
C GLU A 84 19.96 0.97 5.03
N LEU A 85 19.08 1.66 4.31
CA LEU A 85 18.42 1.13 3.13
C LEU A 85 19.24 1.49 1.89
N THR A 86 19.70 0.45 1.21
CA THR A 86 20.35 0.54 -0.10
C THR A 86 19.36 0.14 -1.18
N ILE A 87 19.27 0.94 -2.25
CA ILE A 87 18.53 0.62 -3.48
C ILE A 87 19.50 0.66 -4.65
N ASN A 88 19.60 -0.44 -5.39
CA ASN A 88 20.48 -0.61 -6.55
C ASN A 88 21.95 -0.21 -6.27
N GLY A 89 22.41 -0.38 -5.02
CA GLY A 89 23.78 -0.08 -4.57
C GLY A 89 24.00 1.31 -3.97
N ASP A 90 23.02 2.21 -4.01
CA ASP A 90 23.08 3.52 -3.35
C ASP A 90 22.33 3.50 -2.02
N VAL A 91 22.93 4.06 -0.96
CA VAL A 91 22.23 4.31 0.31
C VAL A 91 21.24 5.46 0.08
N VAL A 92 19.95 5.14 0.16
CA VAL A 92 18.85 6.07 -0.09
C VAL A 92 17.95 6.26 1.12
N GLY A 93 18.06 5.38 2.12
CA GLY A 93 17.33 5.51 3.37
C GLY A 93 18.16 5.18 4.59
N VAL A 94 17.74 5.71 5.73
CA VAL A 94 18.43 5.55 7.00
C VAL A 94 17.44 5.44 8.16
N ASP A 95 17.76 4.58 9.12
CA ASP A 95 17.10 4.55 10.41
C ASP A 95 17.82 5.52 11.35
N LEU A 96 17.17 6.65 11.67
CA LEU A 96 17.72 7.66 12.56
C LEU A 96 17.70 7.22 14.04
N VAL A 97 16.91 6.20 14.39
CA VAL A 97 16.94 5.57 15.71
C VAL A 97 18.28 4.85 15.94
N GLU A 98 18.88 4.33 14.88
CA GLU A 98 20.17 3.64 14.93
C GLU A 98 21.36 4.54 14.55
N LYS A 99 21.14 5.59 13.74
CA LYS A 99 22.22 6.43 13.19
C LYS A 99 22.07 7.91 13.49
N ASP A 100 23.14 8.50 14.01
CA ASP A 100 23.26 9.95 14.12
C ASP A 100 23.39 10.59 12.74
N VAL A 101 22.37 11.37 12.36
CA VAL A 101 22.31 12.19 11.15
C VAL A 101 23.61 12.94 10.88
N ASN A 102 24.28 13.46 11.91
CA ASN A 102 25.45 14.31 11.75
C ASN A 102 26.64 13.54 11.17
N THR A 103 26.68 12.22 11.42
CA THR A 103 27.74 11.32 10.96
C THR A 103 27.52 10.76 9.55
N LEU A 104 26.31 10.91 9.00
CA LEU A 104 25.95 10.34 7.70
C LEU A 104 26.75 10.98 6.56
N ALA A 105 27.33 10.14 5.70
CA ALA A 105 27.83 10.54 4.40
C ALA A 105 26.68 10.57 3.37
N GLY A 106 26.80 11.39 2.32
CA GLY A 106 25.84 11.39 1.21
C GLY A 106 24.40 11.78 1.59
N LYS A 107 24.22 12.73 2.53
CA LYS A 107 22.90 13.22 2.99
C LYS A 107 21.99 13.70 1.85
N ASP A 108 22.59 14.16 0.74
CA ASP A 108 21.92 14.56 -0.49
C ASP A 108 21.27 13.40 -1.26
N LYS A 109 21.59 12.15 -0.93
CA LYS A 109 20.97 10.96 -1.53
C LYS A 109 19.88 10.34 -0.65
N ILE A 110 19.77 10.75 0.62
CA ILE A 110 18.79 10.21 1.54
C ILE A 110 17.42 10.79 1.22
N VAL A 111 16.53 9.94 0.72
CA VAL A 111 15.15 10.29 0.34
C VAL A 111 14.10 9.76 1.30
N THR A 112 14.46 8.80 2.15
CA THR A 112 13.55 8.22 3.15
C THR A 112 14.24 8.00 4.48
N VAL A 113 13.51 8.17 5.59
CA VAL A 113 14.02 7.80 6.91
C VAL A 113 12.99 7.04 7.73
N GLN A 114 13.47 6.26 8.70
CA GLN A 114 12.72 5.94 9.91
C GLN A 114 13.17 6.90 11.02
N ALA A 115 12.25 7.45 11.80
CA ALA A 115 12.52 8.49 12.79
C ALA A 115 11.65 8.36 14.06
N ALA A 116 12.25 8.62 15.21
CA ALA A 116 11.59 8.76 16.51
C ALA A 116 11.40 10.25 16.86
N PRO A 117 10.64 10.60 17.92
CA PRO A 117 10.39 12.00 18.31
C PRO A 117 11.65 12.88 18.45
N GLU A 118 12.76 12.31 18.90
CA GLU A 118 14.06 12.97 19.03
C GLU A 118 14.69 13.36 17.68
N ASP A 119 14.37 12.64 16.61
CA ASP A 119 14.96 12.81 15.28
C ASP A 119 14.28 13.90 14.46
N LEU A 120 13.05 14.29 14.82
CA LEU A 120 12.25 15.24 14.06
C LEU A 120 12.94 16.60 13.86
N ASN A 121 13.77 17.02 14.82
CA ASN A 121 14.53 18.27 14.74
C ASN A 121 15.74 18.20 13.80
N ASN A 122 16.02 17.04 13.21
CA ASN A 122 17.16 16.79 12.36
C ASN A 122 16.79 16.55 10.90
N LEU A 123 15.50 16.47 10.57
CA LEU A 123 15.05 16.13 9.21
C LEU A 123 15.44 17.21 8.19
N ASP A 124 15.59 18.47 8.62
CA ASP A 124 16.07 19.59 7.81
C ASP A 124 17.51 19.41 7.30
N LYS A 125 18.30 18.53 7.92
CA LYS A 125 19.67 18.19 7.50
C LYS A 125 19.71 17.24 6.30
N LEU A 126 18.57 16.72 5.86
CA LEU A 126 18.43 15.78 4.74
C LEU A 126 17.73 16.48 3.57
N PRO A 127 18.47 17.15 2.67
CA PRO A 127 17.89 18.05 1.68
C PRO A 127 17.07 17.37 0.59
N SER A 128 17.18 16.05 0.46
CA SER A 128 16.44 15.24 -0.53
C SER A 128 15.33 14.39 0.09
N LEU A 129 15.04 14.59 1.38
CA LEU A 129 14.05 13.80 2.11
C LEU A 129 12.66 14.00 1.49
N LYS A 130 11.98 12.91 1.18
CA LYS A 130 10.61 12.90 0.63
C LYS A 130 9.67 11.99 1.42
N ALA A 131 10.23 11.03 2.15
CA ALA A 131 9.47 10.00 2.85
C ALA A 131 9.94 9.89 4.31
N VAL A 132 9.00 9.83 5.24
CA VAL A 132 9.31 9.67 6.66
C VAL A 132 8.41 8.57 7.22
N SER A 133 9.02 7.58 7.88
CA SER A 133 8.32 6.61 8.70
C SER A 133 8.56 6.92 10.16
N LEU A 134 7.49 7.22 10.89
CA LEU A 134 7.58 7.60 12.29
C LEU A 134 7.28 6.42 13.21
N VAL A 135 8.08 6.29 14.26
CA VAL A 135 7.89 5.30 15.31
C VAL A 135 7.83 5.95 16.67
N GLY A 136 6.92 5.46 17.52
CA GLY A 136 6.82 5.90 18.91
C GLY A 136 6.36 7.36 19.11
N ILE A 137 5.87 8.03 18.07
CA ILE A 137 5.37 9.41 18.13
C ILE A 137 3.97 9.48 18.75
N GLU A 138 3.69 10.62 19.38
CA GLU A 138 2.36 11.03 19.87
C GLU A 138 1.81 12.22 19.04
N GLU A 139 0.58 12.66 19.31
CA GLU A 139 -0.10 13.66 18.47
C GLU A 139 0.63 15.02 18.44
N GLU A 140 1.28 15.42 19.53
CA GLU A 140 2.01 16.69 19.63
C GLU A 140 3.32 16.68 18.84
N ASP A 141 3.90 15.52 18.56
CA ASP A 141 5.14 15.41 17.80
C ASP A 141 4.93 15.76 16.32
N LEU A 142 3.73 15.48 15.79
CA LEU A 142 3.37 15.78 14.39
C LEU A 142 3.44 17.27 14.06
N LYS A 143 3.26 18.14 15.06
CA LYS A 143 3.44 19.58 14.88
C LYS A 143 4.82 19.96 14.31
N ARG A 144 5.85 19.14 14.57
CA ARG A 144 7.21 19.40 14.05
C ARG A 144 7.35 19.15 12.56
N LEU A 145 6.36 18.53 11.92
CA LEU A 145 6.31 18.35 10.47
C LEU A 145 5.61 19.51 9.75
N GLU A 146 4.98 20.44 10.47
CA GLU A 146 4.36 21.62 9.87
C GLU A 146 5.38 22.40 9.02
N GLY A 147 5.02 22.68 7.75
CA GLY A 147 5.88 23.39 6.81
C GLY A 147 7.01 22.57 6.20
N MET A 148 7.08 21.25 6.45
CA MET A 148 7.98 20.35 5.72
C MET A 148 7.41 19.97 4.35
N ASP A 149 7.35 20.96 3.46
CA ASP A 149 6.71 20.86 2.14
C ASP A 149 7.35 19.81 1.21
N ASN A 150 8.57 19.35 1.54
CA ASN A 150 9.28 18.32 0.81
C ASN A 150 8.78 16.90 1.12
N ILE A 151 8.08 16.68 2.24
CA ILE A 151 7.54 15.37 2.61
C ILE A 151 6.29 15.08 1.75
N LYS A 152 6.33 13.93 1.08
CA LYS A 152 5.26 13.43 0.22
C LYS A 152 4.72 12.07 0.68
N ALA A 153 5.53 11.29 1.38
CA ALA A 153 5.10 10.03 1.99
C ALA A 153 5.30 10.06 3.49
N LEU A 154 4.24 9.76 4.23
CA LEU A 154 4.25 9.72 5.69
C LEU A 154 3.68 8.38 6.19
N ASP A 155 4.49 7.64 6.94
CA ASP A 155 4.06 6.44 7.64
C ASP A 155 3.87 6.76 9.13
N LEU A 156 2.64 6.62 9.60
CA LEU A 156 2.26 6.75 11.01
C LEU A 156 1.70 5.43 11.55
N ALA A 157 1.91 4.32 10.83
CA ALA A 157 1.36 3.05 11.26
C ALA A 157 1.87 2.65 12.64
N TYR A 158 0.98 2.06 13.46
CA TYR A 158 1.28 1.63 14.83
C TYR A 158 1.73 2.76 15.78
N THR A 159 1.43 4.02 15.48
CA THR A 159 1.66 5.16 16.39
C THR A 159 0.43 5.43 17.26
N LYS A 160 0.54 6.33 18.24
CA LYS A 160 -0.59 6.73 19.10
C LYS A 160 -1.36 7.93 18.56
N VAL A 161 -1.27 8.18 17.25
CA VAL A 161 -1.96 9.30 16.62
C VAL A 161 -3.47 9.06 16.66
N THR A 162 -4.19 10.12 17.04
CA THR A 162 -5.66 10.19 17.04
C THR A 162 -6.13 11.25 16.03
N ASP A 163 -7.44 11.45 15.88
CA ASP A 163 -8.01 12.44 14.96
C ASP A 163 -7.41 13.83 15.10
N LYS A 164 -7.07 14.24 16.33
CA LYS A 164 -6.45 15.55 16.60
C LYS A 164 -5.07 15.68 15.96
N GLY A 165 -4.31 14.59 15.91
CA GLY A 165 -3.01 14.58 15.26
C GLY A 165 -3.11 14.85 13.76
N LEU A 166 -4.20 14.45 13.11
CA LEU A 166 -4.43 14.71 11.69
C LEU A 166 -4.67 16.19 11.38
N GLU A 167 -5.07 17.02 12.36
CA GLU A 167 -5.17 18.47 12.17
C GLU A 167 -3.82 19.09 11.77
N TYR A 168 -2.70 18.55 12.28
CA TYR A 168 -1.35 19.00 11.91
C TYR A 168 -0.97 18.62 10.47
N LEU A 169 -1.59 17.57 9.92
CA LEU A 169 -1.34 17.10 8.56
C LEU A 169 -2.18 17.84 7.52
N ALA A 170 -3.26 18.52 7.93
CA ALA A 170 -4.21 19.18 7.04
C ALA A 170 -3.60 20.28 6.14
N SER A 171 -2.40 20.76 6.48
CA SER A 171 -1.65 21.75 5.68
C SER A 171 -0.51 21.15 4.85
N MET A 172 -0.30 19.84 4.91
CA MET A 172 0.75 19.13 4.17
C MET A 172 0.25 18.78 2.76
N ASP A 173 -0.10 19.80 1.97
CA ASP A 173 -0.77 19.67 0.67
C ASP A 173 0.02 18.84 -0.37
N ASN A 174 1.32 18.62 -0.16
CA ASN A 174 2.18 17.81 -1.02
C ASN A 174 2.17 16.31 -0.68
N LEU A 175 1.44 15.88 0.35
CA LEU A 175 1.32 14.45 0.67
C LEU A 175 0.63 13.70 -0.47
N THR A 176 1.30 12.65 -0.95
CA THR A 176 0.81 11.72 -1.96
C THR A 176 0.61 10.31 -1.40
N ALA A 177 1.29 9.95 -0.30
CA ALA A 177 1.12 8.69 0.39
C ALA A 177 1.00 8.89 1.90
N LEU A 178 -0.04 8.34 2.50
CA LEU A 178 -0.28 8.40 3.94
C LEU A 178 -0.70 7.03 4.45
N ASN A 179 0.02 6.54 5.46
CA ASN A 179 -0.32 5.30 6.15
C ASN A 179 -0.71 5.57 7.60
N LEU A 180 -1.96 5.29 7.92
CA LEU A 180 -2.57 5.43 9.25
C LEU A 180 -2.94 4.07 9.82
N SER A 181 -2.38 2.98 9.29
CA SER A 181 -2.76 1.64 9.72
C SER A 181 -2.51 1.43 11.21
N TYR A 182 -3.43 0.75 11.89
CA TYR A 182 -3.30 0.45 13.32
C TYR A 182 -3.12 1.71 14.19
N THR A 183 -3.88 2.77 13.89
CA THR A 183 -3.99 3.99 14.70
C THR A 183 -5.42 4.16 15.23
N ASP A 184 -5.63 5.05 16.20
CA ASP A 184 -6.95 5.33 16.80
C ASP A 184 -7.75 6.37 15.99
N ILE A 185 -7.64 6.35 14.65
CA ILE A 185 -8.35 7.26 13.75
C ILE A 185 -9.79 6.80 13.52
N THR A 186 -10.73 7.75 13.60
CA THR A 186 -12.16 7.58 13.36
C THR A 186 -12.64 8.39 12.14
N ASP A 187 -13.95 8.41 11.91
CA ASP A 187 -14.56 9.17 10.82
C ASP A 187 -14.28 10.68 10.92
N GLU A 188 -14.23 11.21 12.15
CA GLU A 188 -13.91 12.61 12.44
C GLU A 188 -12.50 12.99 11.98
N GLY A 189 -11.51 12.12 12.16
CA GLY A 189 -10.14 12.37 11.69
C GLY A 189 -10.03 12.49 10.17
N LEU A 190 -10.87 11.75 9.41
CA LEU A 190 -10.86 11.83 7.95
C LEU A 190 -11.35 13.18 7.40
N GLU A 191 -12.10 13.96 8.18
CA GLU A 191 -12.49 15.32 7.80
C GLU A 191 -11.25 16.20 7.56
N SER A 192 -10.23 16.07 8.43
CA SER A 192 -8.95 16.80 8.33
C SER A 192 -8.14 16.45 7.08
N LEU A 193 -8.40 15.29 6.46
CA LEU A 193 -7.69 14.85 5.26
C LEU A 193 -8.37 15.30 3.96
N SER A 194 -9.60 15.86 4.03
CA SER A 194 -10.40 16.21 2.85
C SER A 194 -9.74 17.24 1.92
N GLY A 195 -8.82 18.07 2.45
CA GLY A 195 -8.05 19.05 1.69
C GLY A 195 -6.77 18.52 1.03
N LEU A 196 -6.36 17.28 1.30
CA LEU A 196 -5.12 16.69 0.75
C LEU A 196 -5.34 16.19 -0.68
N GLU A 197 -5.64 17.11 -1.60
CA GLU A 197 -6.05 16.80 -2.97
C GLU A 197 -5.00 16.02 -3.77
N ASN A 198 -3.71 16.09 -3.37
CA ASN A 198 -2.62 15.35 -4.03
C ASN A 198 -2.48 13.90 -3.55
N LEU A 199 -3.27 13.47 -2.56
CA LEU A 199 -3.16 12.13 -1.99
C LEU A 199 -3.51 11.05 -3.04
N ARG A 200 -2.62 10.08 -3.20
CA ARG A 200 -2.71 8.97 -4.15
C ARG A 200 -2.82 7.61 -3.46
N SER A 201 -2.22 7.47 -2.29
CA SER A 201 -2.28 6.25 -1.49
C SER A 201 -2.70 6.59 -0.07
N LEU A 202 -3.76 5.93 0.40
CA LEU A 202 -4.25 6.05 1.76
C LEU A 202 -4.46 4.65 2.33
N ASP A 203 -3.72 4.35 3.40
CA ASP A 203 -3.89 3.11 4.17
C ASP A 203 -4.56 3.39 5.51
N LEU A 204 -5.72 2.76 5.72
CA LEU A 204 -6.57 2.86 6.90
C LEU A 204 -6.79 1.47 7.52
N GLU A 205 -5.89 0.51 7.28
CA GLU A 205 -6.00 -0.82 7.85
C GLU A 205 -6.17 -0.77 9.37
N SER A 206 -7.12 -1.54 9.90
CA SER A 206 -7.33 -1.65 11.36
C SER A 206 -7.51 -0.30 12.06
N THR A 207 -8.31 0.58 11.46
CA THR A 207 -8.82 1.83 12.04
C THR A 207 -10.33 1.74 12.33
N GLU A 208 -10.92 2.82 12.83
CA GLU A 208 -12.32 2.86 13.26
C GLU A 208 -13.31 3.40 12.21
N ILE A 209 -12.90 3.49 10.95
CA ILE A 209 -13.65 4.09 9.84
C ILE A 209 -14.95 3.36 9.50
N THR A 210 -16.01 4.13 9.26
CA THR A 210 -17.34 3.69 8.80
C THR A 210 -17.69 4.31 7.45
N ASP A 211 -18.91 4.04 6.96
CA ASP A 211 -19.49 4.71 5.80
C ASP A 211 -19.47 6.26 5.91
N GLN A 212 -19.51 6.83 7.12
CA GLN A 212 -19.48 8.28 7.32
C GLN A 212 -18.09 8.85 7.00
N GLY A 213 -17.02 8.20 7.46
CA GLY A 213 -15.64 8.60 7.16
C GLY A 213 -15.35 8.57 5.66
N LEU A 214 -15.87 7.57 4.93
CA LEU A 214 -15.71 7.49 3.48
C LEU A 214 -16.33 8.69 2.73
N ALA A 215 -17.34 9.35 3.31
CA ALA A 215 -17.91 10.55 2.72
C ALA A 215 -16.92 11.73 2.74
N HIS A 216 -16.10 11.85 3.79
CA HIS A 216 -15.10 12.92 3.93
C HIS A 216 -13.96 12.83 2.91
N ILE A 217 -13.61 11.62 2.46
CA ILE A 217 -12.54 11.39 1.48
C ILE A 217 -13.04 11.20 0.04
N SER A 218 -14.34 11.32 -0.20
CA SER A 218 -14.95 11.09 -1.52
C SER A 218 -14.50 12.11 -2.60
N ASP A 219 -13.96 13.25 -2.17
CA ASP A 219 -13.44 14.30 -3.05
C ASP A 219 -11.93 14.23 -3.29
N LEU A 220 -11.22 13.24 -2.72
CA LEU A 220 -9.82 12.96 -3.04
C LEU A 220 -9.70 12.32 -4.43
N LYS A 221 -9.89 13.13 -5.49
CA LYS A 221 -10.01 12.66 -6.88
C LYS A 221 -8.72 12.07 -7.45
N ASN A 222 -7.57 12.30 -6.80
CA ASN A 222 -6.29 11.71 -7.18
C ASN A 222 -5.99 10.39 -6.47
N LEU A 223 -6.84 9.93 -5.55
CA LEU A 223 -6.62 8.69 -4.81
C LEU A 223 -6.69 7.49 -5.75
N ARG A 224 -5.63 6.68 -5.74
CA ARG A 224 -5.42 5.49 -6.57
C ARG A 224 -5.52 4.21 -5.75
N THR A 225 -5.01 4.24 -4.54
CA THR A 225 -5.00 3.10 -3.62
C THR A 225 -5.72 3.50 -2.34
N LEU A 226 -6.74 2.72 -1.99
CA LEU A 226 -7.46 2.85 -0.73
C LEU A 226 -7.50 1.48 -0.05
N ASN A 227 -6.82 1.36 1.08
CA ASN A 227 -6.84 0.16 1.90
C ASN A 227 -7.78 0.33 3.10
N LEU A 228 -8.88 -0.43 3.12
CA LEU A 228 -9.84 -0.48 4.23
C LEU A 228 -9.83 -1.85 4.92
N PHE A 229 -8.71 -2.58 4.84
CA PHE A 229 -8.58 -3.90 5.46
C PHE A 229 -8.94 -3.83 6.94
N ARG A 230 -10.00 -4.56 7.33
CA ARG A 230 -10.44 -4.65 8.72
C ARG A 230 -10.59 -3.29 9.43
N THR A 231 -11.25 -2.32 8.81
CA THR A 231 -11.76 -1.12 9.51
C THR A 231 -12.88 -1.48 10.50
N LYS A 232 -12.56 -2.30 11.49
CA LYS A 232 -13.47 -2.90 12.48
C LYS A 232 -12.90 -2.77 13.90
N THR A 233 -11.60 -2.55 14.03
CA THR A 233 -10.81 -2.74 15.25
C THR A 233 -9.82 -1.61 15.39
N GLY A 234 -9.89 -0.80 16.44
CA GLY A 234 -8.75 0.05 16.81
C GLY A 234 -7.51 -0.79 17.16
N PRO A 235 -6.31 -0.20 17.23
CA PRO A 235 -5.08 -0.88 17.60
C PRO A 235 -5.22 -1.66 18.92
N GLY A 236 -4.79 -2.92 18.90
CA GLY A 236 -4.78 -3.79 20.08
C GLY A 236 -6.05 -4.62 20.32
N GLU A 237 -7.12 -4.47 19.52
CA GLU A 237 -8.27 -5.37 19.61
C GLU A 237 -8.01 -6.70 18.88
N SER A 238 -7.86 -7.78 19.65
CA SER A 238 -7.62 -9.16 19.17
C SER A 238 -8.65 -9.65 18.14
N LEU A 239 -8.21 -10.55 17.24
CA LEU A 239 -8.98 -11.32 16.24
C LEU A 239 -10.24 -12.05 16.77
N ALA A 240 -10.51 -11.98 18.07
CA ALA A 240 -11.64 -12.62 18.75
C ALA A 240 -13.00 -11.89 18.59
N LEU A 241 -13.10 -10.85 17.74
CA LEU A 241 -14.33 -10.05 17.57
C LEU A 241 -15.41 -10.72 16.70
N ARG A 242 -15.87 -11.89 17.14
CA ARG A 242 -17.20 -12.39 16.79
C ARG A 242 -18.24 -11.49 17.49
N GLY A 243 -18.97 -10.67 16.73
CA GLY A 243 -20.20 -10.00 17.20
C GLY A 243 -20.27 -8.47 17.07
N LYS A 244 -19.17 -7.74 16.86
CA LYS A 244 -19.24 -6.31 16.49
C LYS A 244 -19.59 -6.16 14.99
N PRO A 245 -20.47 -5.22 14.60
CA PRO A 245 -20.84 -5.01 13.20
C PRO A 245 -19.62 -4.54 12.38
N LEU A 246 -19.56 -4.99 11.14
CA LEU A 246 -18.61 -4.48 10.15
C LEU A 246 -19.03 -3.05 9.79
N LYS A 247 -18.08 -2.11 9.77
CA LYS A 247 -18.38 -0.67 9.75
C LYS A 247 -18.57 -0.09 8.34
N VAL A 248 -17.81 -0.57 7.35
CA VAL A 248 -17.98 -0.22 5.94
C VAL A 248 -19.00 -1.16 5.29
N THR A 249 -20.06 -0.61 4.72
CA THR A 249 -21.20 -1.32 4.13
C THR A 249 -21.45 -0.94 2.67
N ASP A 250 -22.51 -1.50 2.07
CA ASP A 250 -22.97 -1.13 0.72
C ASP A 250 -23.27 0.38 0.58
N SER A 251 -23.56 1.08 1.68
CA SER A 251 -23.81 2.52 1.66
C SER A 251 -22.54 3.34 1.45
N GLY A 252 -21.43 2.96 2.09
CA GLY A 252 -20.14 3.63 1.94
C GLY A 252 -19.58 3.56 0.52
N LEU A 253 -19.86 2.47 -0.20
CA LEU A 253 -19.46 2.32 -1.61
C LEU A 253 -20.01 3.44 -2.51
N LYS A 254 -21.17 4.01 -2.17
CA LYS A 254 -21.75 5.13 -2.94
C LYS A 254 -20.87 6.37 -2.86
N ALA A 255 -20.25 6.64 -1.71
CA ALA A 255 -19.31 7.75 -1.55
C ALA A 255 -18.06 7.56 -2.43
N LEU A 256 -17.59 6.31 -2.55
CA LEU A 256 -16.39 5.99 -3.34
C LEU A 256 -16.65 5.96 -4.87
N SER A 257 -17.90 5.83 -5.30
CA SER A 257 -18.25 5.63 -6.72
C SER A 257 -17.82 6.75 -7.66
N GLY A 258 -17.58 7.96 -7.14
CA GLY A 258 -17.08 9.11 -7.90
C GLY A 258 -15.55 9.23 -7.97
N MET A 259 -14.80 8.34 -7.32
CA MET A 259 -13.34 8.38 -7.25
C MET A 259 -12.72 7.70 -8.49
N THR A 260 -12.76 8.39 -9.63
CA THR A 260 -12.43 7.81 -10.94
C THR A 260 -10.96 7.45 -11.14
N SER A 261 -10.07 7.94 -10.28
CA SER A 261 -8.64 7.59 -10.29
C SER A 261 -8.34 6.33 -9.49
N LEU A 262 -9.30 5.79 -8.73
CA LEU A 262 -9.09 4.64 -7.87
C LEU A 262 -8.83 3.38 -8.71
N LYS A 263 -7.72 2.71 -8.43
CA LYS A 263 -7.23 1.51 -9.13
C LYS A 263 -7.22 0.29 -8.24
N GLU A 264 -6.84 0.48 -6.99
CA GLU A 264 -6.72 -0.56 -5.99
C GLU A 264 -7.65 -0.25 -4.81
N LEU A 265 -8.59 -1.15 -4.55
CA LEU A 265 -9.56 -1.02 -3.47
C LEU A 265 -9.57 -2.31 -2.65
N ASN A 266 -9.19 -2.19 -1.38
CA ASN A 266 -9.26 -3.30 -0.43
C ASN A 266 -10.48 -3.15 0.48
N LEU A 267 -11.44 -4.06 0.35
CA LEU A 267 -12.66 -4.14 1.16
C LEU A 267 -12.68 -5.42 2.02
N HIS A 268 -11.51 -6.04 2.26
CA HIS A 268 -11.39 -7.27 3.04
C HIS A 268 -12.11 -7.14 4.38
N GLY A 269 -12.98 -8.10 4.65
CA GLY A 269 -13.69 -8.19 5.93
C GLY A 269 -14.67 -7.04 6.17
N SER A 270 -15.10 -6.31 5.14
CA SER A 270 -16.17 -5.31 5.22
C SER A 270 -17.57 -5.92 5.20
N ALA A 271 -18.59 -5.13 5.52
CA ALA A 271 -20.00 -5.52 5.52
C ALA A 271 -20.64 -5.56 4.13
N VAL A 272 -19.83 -5.49 3.07
CA VAL A 272 -20.33 -5.50 1.69
C VAL A 272 -21.08 -6.79 1.39
N THR A 273 -22.24 -6.64 0.75
CA THR A 273 -23.12 -7.72 0.33
C THR A 273 -23.33 -7.69 -1.18
N ASP A 274 -24.10 -8.64 -1.72
CA ASP A 274 -24.48 -8.65 -3.13
C ASP A 274 -25.18 -7.35 -3.56
N ALA A 275 -25.83 -6.61 -2.64
CA ALA A 275 -26.49 -5.35 -2.96
C ALA A 275 -25.51 -4.19 -3.24
N GLY A 276 -24.27 -4.25 -2.74
CA GLY A 276 -23.23 -3.26 -2.98
C GLY A 276 -22.47 -3.48 -4.29
N VAL A 277 -22.39 -4.72 -4.78
CA VAL A 277 -21.58 -5.08 -5.95
C VAL A 277 -21.96 -4.35 -7.23
N PRO A 278 -23.24 -4.05 -7.54
CA PRO A 278 -23.56 -3.19 -8.69
C PRO A 278 -22.88 -1.82 -8.66
N THR A 279 -22.69 -1.23 -7.47
CA THR A 279 -21.95 0.03 -7.31
C THR A 279 -20.47 -0.16 -7.66
N ILE A 280 -19.85 -1.23 -7.15
CA ILE A 280 -18.45 -1.58 -7.45
C ILE A 280 -18.27 -1.87 -8.94
N ALA A 281 -19.20 -2.58 -9.57
CA ALA A 281 -19.18 -2.87 -11.00
C ALA A 281 -19.25 -1.59 -11.86
N GLY A 282 -19.84 -0.51 -11.34
CA GLY A 282 -19.80 0.82 -11.95
C GLY A 282 -18.40 1.46 -11.92
N MET A 283 -17.58 1.12 -10.93
CA MET A 283 -16.18 1.58 -10.79
C MET A 283 -15.23 0.79 -11.71
N SER A 284 -15.57 0.72 -13.00
CA SER A 284 -14.90 -0.11 -14.02
C SER A 284 -13.41 0.22 -14.28
N HIS A 285 -12.90 1.30 -13.69
CA HIS A 285 -11.48 1.69 -13.68
C HIS A 285 -10.67 0.95 -12.61
N VAL A 286 -11.31 0.42 -11.56
CA VAL A 286 -10.66 -0.41 -10.54
C VAL A 286 -10.15 -1.68 -11.21
N ASN A 287 -8.86 -1.96 -11.03
CA ASN A 287 -8.21 -3.12 -11.62
C ASN A 287 -7.69 -4.11 -10.59
N ARG A 288 -7.68 -3.75 -9.31
CA ARG A 288 -7.36 -4.65 -8.20
C ARG A 288 -8.37 -4.46 -7.10
N LEU A 289 -9.07 -5.53 -6.77
CA LEU A 289 -10.19 -5.51 -5.87
C LEU A 289 -10.07 -6.68 -4.88
N ASP A 290 -10.08 -6.37 -3.59
CA ASP A 290 -10.19 -7.37 -2.54
C ASP A 290 -11.60 -7.31 -1.93
N LEU A 291 -12.37 -8.38 -2.14
CA LEU A 291 -13.69 -8.62 -1.57
C LEU A 291 -13.67 -9.84 -0.63
N SER A 292 -12.49 -10.30 -0.21
CA SER A 292 -12.36 -11.47 0.64
C SER A 292 -12.97 -11.21 2.02
N ALA A 293 -13.49 -12.27 2.64
CA ALA A 293 -14.23 -12.22 3.91
C ALA A 293 -15.45 -11.25 3.93
N THR A 294 -16.01 -10.90 2.78
CA THR A 294 -17.31 -10.20 2.67
C THR A 294 -18.49 -11.19 2.61
N SER A 295 -19.71 -10.68 2.57
CA SER A 295 -20.93 -11.50 2.54
C SER A 295 -21.48 -11.80 1.14
N ILE A 296 -20.73 -11.49 0.08
CA ILE A 296 -21.13 -11.73 -1.32
C ILE A 296 -21.29 -13.22 -1.63
N SER A 297 -22.13 -13.52 -2.62
CA SER A 297 -22.47 -14.86 -3.08
C SER A 297 -22.49 -14.94 -4.61
N ASP A 298 -22.93 -16.07 -5.17
CA ASP A 298 -23.10 -16.23 -6.62
C ASP A 298 -24.00 -15.15 -7.26
N ALA A 299 -24.85 -14.48 -6.47
CA ALA A 299 -25.67 -13.36 -6.95
C ALA A 299 -24.84 -12.16 -7.45
N SER A 300 -23.60 -12.00 -6.96
CA SER A 300 -22.67 -10.94 -7.39
C SER A 300 -21.93 -11.25 -8.69
N VAL A 301 -21.92 -12.51 -9.15
CA VAL A 301 -21.02 -12.97 -10.22
C VAL A 301 -21.30 -12.25 -11.53
N ASP A 302 -22.57 -12.09 -11.92
CA ASP A 302 -22.97 -11.44 -13.16
C ASP A 302 -22.56 -9.96 -13.22
N ASP A 303 -22.45 -9.29 -12.08
CA ASP A 303 -21.95 -7.92 -11.98
C ASP A 303 -20.42 -7.87 -12.00
N LEU A 304 -19.75 -8.73 -11.23
CA LEU A 304 -18.29 -8.80 -11.19
C LEU A 304 -17.69 -9.12 -12.56
N VAL A 305 -18.31 -9.99 -13.36
CA VAL A 305 -17.82 -10.30 -14.71
C VAL A 305 -17.91 -9.09 -15.67
N LYS A 306 -18.62 -8.01 -15.33
CA LYS A 306 -18.65 -6.78 -16.14
C LYS A 306 -17.38 -5.95 -15.98
N MET A 307 -16.62 -6.14 -14.89
CA MET A 307 -15.38 -5.41 -14.61
C MET A 307 -14.20 -5.96 -15.42
N LYS A 308 -14.24 -5.80 -16.75
CA LYS A 308 -13.27 -6.40 -17.69
C LYS A 308 -11.82 -5.92 -17.52
N ASN A 309 -11.61 -4.81 -16.80
CA ASN A 309 -10.29 -4.26 -16.50
C ASN A 309 -9.66 -4.87 -15.23
N LEU A 310 -10.37 -5.72 -14.48
CA LEU A 310 -9.81 -6.39 -13.31
C LEU A 310 -8.61 -7.24 -13.73
N LYS A 311 -7.49 -6.96 -13.08
CA LYS A 311 -6.24 -7.72 -13.11
C LYS A 311 -6.17 -8.65 -11.90
N LYS A 312 -6.67 -8.23 -10.74
CA LYS A 312 -6.75 -9.06 -9.54
C LYS A 312 -8.09 -8.94 -8.83
N LEU A 313 -8.59 -10.08 -8.38
CA LEU A 313 -9.79 -10.21 -7.57
C LEU A 313 -9.53 -11.23 -6.45
N ASP A 314 -9.56 -10.82 -5.19
CA ASP A 314 -9.58 -11.75 -4.05
C ASP A 314 -11.01 -11.89 -3.51
N ILE A 315 -11.49 -13.13 -3.44
CA ILE A 315 -12.82 -13.52 -2.95
C ILE A 315 -12.73 -14.66 -1.93
N LYS A 316 -11.56 -14.89 -1.33
CA LYS A 316 -11.39 -15.91 -0.28
C LYS A 316 -12.36 -15.68 0.86
N GLY A 317 -12.96 -16.75 1.38
CA GLY A 317 -13.88 -16.66 2.52
C GLY A 317 -15.21 -15.93 2.23
N THR A 318 -15.57 -15.76 0.96
CA THR A 318 -16.92 -15.33 0.54
C THR A 318 -17.87 -16.53 0.41
N LYS A 319 -19.13 -16.30 0.01
CA LYS A 319 -20.12 -17.35 -0.25
C LYS A 319 -20.24 -17.69 -1.75
N ILE A 320 -19.31 -17.24 -2.59
CA ILE A 320 -19.27 -17.61 -4.01
C ILE A 320 -18.92 -19.10 -4.10
N SER A 321 -19.75 -19.85 -4.82
CA SER A 321 -19.59 -21.29 -4.98
C SER A 321 -18.52 -21.64 -6.02
N GLY A 322 -18.15 -22.92 -6.11
CA GLY A 322 -17.28 -23.40 -7.20
C GLY A 322 -17.85 -23.12 -8.60
N THR A 323 -19.19 -23.09 -8.75
CA THR A 323 -19.85 -22.72 -10.00
C THR A 323 -19.64 -21.23 -10.31
N GLY A 324 -19.85 -20.35 -9.32
CA GLY A 324 -19.60 -18.92 -9.45
C GLY A 324 -18.14 -18.61 -9.77
N ILE A 325 -17.19 -19.29 -9.12
CA ILE A 325 -15.75 -19.16 -9.43
C ILE A 325 -15.45 -19.54 -10.89
N ASN A 326 -16.05 -20.62 -11.40
CA ASN A 326 -15.87 -21.01 -12.80
C ASN A 326 -16.45 -19.96 -13.77
N GLN A 327 -17.59 -19.37 -13.45
CA GLN A 327 -18.18 -18.27 -14.22
C GLN A 327 -17.30 -17.02 -14.19
N LEU A 328 -16.75 -16.65 -13.03
CA LEU A 328 -15.80 -15.54 -12.91
C LEU A 328 -14.57 -15.76 -13.77
N LYS A 329 -13.97 -16.96 -13.75
CA LYS A 329 -12.81 -17.30 -14.60
C LYS A 329 -13.12 -17.21 -16.09
N GLN A 330 -14.32 -17.64 -16.51
CA GLN A 330 -14.75 -17.53 -17.90
C GLN A 330 -15.03 -16.08 -18.29
N GLY A 331 -15.63 -15.29 -17.39
CA GLY A 331 -15.98 -13.89 -17.62
C GLY A 331 -14.79 -12.93 -17.55
N LEU A 332 -13.77 -13.25 -16.77
CA LEU A 332 -12.58 -12.44 -16.51
C LEU A 332 -11.30 -13.23 -16.83
N PRO A 333 -11.06 -13.63 -18.10
CA PRO A 333 -9.97 -14.55 -18.45
C PRO A 333 -8.56 -13.99 -18.22
N ASN A 334 -8.41 -12.67 -18.06
CA ASN A 334 -7.14 -11.99 -17.79
C ASN A 334 -6.98 -11.58 -16.31
N CYS A 335 -7.94 -11.90 -15.45
CA CYS A 335 -7.91 -11.57 -14.03
C CYS A 335 -7.31 -12.73 -13.22
N GLU A 336 -6.35 -12.44 -12.36
CA GLU A 336 -5.90 -13.35 -11.31
C GLU A 336 -6.97 -13.38 -10.21
N ILE A 337 -7.63 -14.53 -10.05
CA ILE A 337 -8.70 -14.71 -9.05
C ILE A 337 -8.17 -15.60 -7.92
N SER A 338 -8.17 -15.07 -6.71
CA SER A 338 -7.88 -15.78 -5.45
C SER A 338 -9.18 -16.18 -4.76
N TYR A 339 -9.36 -17.45 -4.39
CA TYR A 339 -10.61 -18.01 -3.84
C TYR A 339 -10.36 -19.16 -2.86
#